data_AF-A0A937PJ35-F1
#
_entry.id   AF-A0A937PJ35-F1
#
_cell.length_a   1.000
_cell.length_b   1.000
_cell.length_c   1.000
_cell.angle_alpha   90.00
_cell.angle_beta   90.00
_cell.angle_gamma   90.00
#
_symmetry.space_group_name_H-M   'P 1'
#
loop_
_entity.id
_entity.type
_entity.pdbx_description
1 polymer ?
#
loop_
_entity_poly.entity_id
_entity_poly.type
_entity_poly.pdbx_seq_one_letter_code
_entity_poly.pdbx_strand_id
1 'polypeptide(L)'
;MQKKSHKSAGWIALFDGGMDVRPALTEQQLPGIPAKRGVALLLSAEGEPVVLLPGANMRSRIRARLQRADEEKHGRMPDLSKVTARVLWKLTSGHFETDLHYLELAWSIWPGGYASLLAWKEAWFVHVDTKDRFGHFQRTRKVFASRGSYIGPLATARLADRFIGDLQDAFELCRNPSLGKLAPNAPTCTYGQMGKCLSPCDGRISLADYNRVVAKAADFAAGHRGPAVAELKKAMSDAAESLRFEQAAAVKSRLQKLDELSSSAFAHVASAEEFRFILVQRGASFRQAKVFLVDRGHVAEADPLDYPLGTDQARRTLERMADHVRAGRAWDDVCRWRMALVARYLDSSDRRKGLMLRWRAGMSVAELTEAVAAAAGLLGLRLPGRKAKKAADGDS
;
A
#
# COMPACT_ATOMS: atom_id res chain seq x y z
N MET A 1 -16.30 4.32 37.69
CA MET A 1 -15.33 3.43 37.01
C MET A 1 -15.90 2.02 36.98
N GLN A 2 -16.68 1.68 35.95
CA GLN A 2 -17.18 0.33 35.72
C GLN A 2 -16.46 -0.22 34.49
N LYS A 3 -15.69 -1.30 34.70
CA LYS A 3 -15.18 -2.18 33.65
C LYS A 3 -16.39 -2.64 32.83
N LYS A 4 -16.47 -2.22 31.56
CA LYS A 4 -17.40 -2.80 30.59
C LYS A 4 -16.98 -4.24 30.33
N SER A 5 -17.51 -5.13 31.16
CA SER A 5 -17.61 -6.56 30.93
C SER A 5 -18.20 -6.81 29.53
N HIS A 6 -17.51 -7.66 28.76
CA HIS A 6 -18.00 -8.43 27.62
C HIS A 6 -18.91 -7.72 26.59
N LYS A 7 -18.31 -6.95 25.68
CA LYS A 7 -18.68 -7.13 24.26
C LYS A 7 -18.03 -8.43 23.82
N SER A 8 -18.89 -9.44 23.66
CA SER A 8 -18.63 -10.83 23.26
C SER A 8 -17.45 -10.99 22.29
N ALA A 9 -16.62 -12.00 22.55
CA ALA A 9 -15.36 -12.29 21.89
C ALA A 9 -15.52 -12.78 20.43
N GLY A 10 -16.23 -12.03 19.58
CA GLY A 10 -16.42 -12.33 18.16
C GLY A 10 -15.11 -12.39 17.38
N TRP A 11 -14.04 -11.77 17.89
CA TRP A 11 -12.71 -11.88 17.32
C TRP A 11 -12.10 -13.29 17.49
N ILE A 12 -12.56 -14.13 18.43
CA ILE A 12 -12.08 -15.52 18.55
C ILE A 12 -12.40 -16.30 17.27
N ALA A 13 -13.56 -16.04 16.66
CA ALA A 13 -13.98 -16.68 15.41
C ALA A 13 -13.11 -16.29 14.20
N LEU A 14 -12.24 -15.28 14.33
CA LEU A 14 -11.29 -14.89 13.28
C LEU A 14 -10.05 -15.79 13.25
N PHE A 15 -9.82 -16.61 14.28
CA PHE A 15 -8.70 -17.54 14.37
C PHE A 15 -9.07 -18.91 13.80
N ASP A 16 -8.10 -19.57 13.17
CA ASP A 16 -8.32 -20.85 12.49
C ASP A 16 -8.19 -22.04 13.45
N GLY A 17 -7.60 -21.81 14.63
CA GLY A 17 -7.44 -22.82 15.66
C GLY A 17 -6.81 -22.27 16.93
N GLY A 18 -6.69 -23.14 17.92
CA GLY A 18 -6.04 -22.82 19.18
C GLY A 18 -5.82 -24.04 20.06
N MET A 19 -5.04 -23.88 21.11
CA MET A 19 -4.81 -24.91 22.12
C MET A 19 -4.62 -24.29 23.50
N ASP A 20 -4.99 -25.05 24.52
CA ASP A 20 -4.65 -24.72 25.90
C ASP A 20 -3.18 -25.06 26.17
N VAL A 21 -2.52 -24.19 26.92
CA VAL A 21 -1.09 -24.26 27.26
C VAL A 21 -0.85 -24.22 28.76
N ARG A 22 -1.92 -24.48 29.53
CA ARG A 22 -1.87 -24.77 30.97
C ARG A 22 -2.32 -26.22 31.23
N PRO A 23 -1.55 -27.02 32.00
CA PRO A 23 -0.23 -26.71 32.57
C PRO A 23 0.83 -26.39 31.49
N ALA A 24 1.96 -25.83 31.89
CA ALA A 24 2.95 -25.24 30.98
C ALA A 24 3.30 -26.16 29.79
N LEU A 25 3.41 -25.55 28.61
CA LEU A 25 3.60 -26.25 27.33
C LEU A 25 4.85 -27.15 27.34
N THR A 26 4.63 -28.45 27.22
CA THR A 26 5.69 -29.46 27.14
C THR A 26 6.24 -29.63 25.71
N GLU A 27 7.44 -30.20 25.56
CA GLU A 27 8.02 -30.53 24.24
C GLU A 27 7.11 -31.45 23.41
N GLN A 28 6.37 -32.35 24.06
CA GLN A 28 5.43 -33.27 23.41
C GLN A 28 4.19 -32.56 22.84
N GLN A 29 3.81 -31.42 23.40
CA GLN A 29 2.64 -30.64 22.96
C GLN A 29 2.99 -29.62 21.86
N LEU A 30 4.27 -29.23 21.71
CA LEU A 30 4.72 -28.28 20.68
C LEU A 30 4.32 -28.65 19.23
N PRO A 31 4.33 -29.93 18.80
CA PRO A 31 3.85 -30.33 17.48
C PRO A 31 2.40 -29.91 17.20
N GLY A 32 1.56 -29.79 18.24
CA GLY A 32 0.17 -29.33 18.14
C GLY A 32 0.05 -27.87 17.68
N ILE A 33 1.10 -27.07 17.83
CA ILE A 33 1.19 -25.73 17.24
C ILE A 33 1.73 -25.84 15.82
N PRO A 34 1.07 -25.24 14.80
CA PRO A 34 1.58 -25.26 13.44
C PRO A 34 2.95 -24.58 13.30
N ALA A 35 3.94 -25.28 12.73
CA ALA A 35 5.19 -24.67 12.25
C ALA A 35 5.00 -24.00 10.88
N LYS A 36 3.99 -23.13 10.80
CA LYS A 36 3.64 -22.35 9.61
C LYS A 36 3.68 -20.88 9.95
N ARG A 37 3.63 -20.04 8.91
CA ARG A 37 3.50 -18.59 9.03
C ARG A 37 2.10 -18.24 9.52
N GLY A 38 2.00 -17.18 10.30
CA GLY A 38 0.72 -16.67 10.75
C GLY A 38 0.83 -15.64 11.86
N VAL A 39 -0.31 -15.41 12.51
CA VAL A 39 -0.46 -14.53 13.67
C VAL A 39 -1.01 -15.33 14.83
N ALA A 40 -0.31 -15.32 15.96
CA ALA A 40 -0.75 -15.99 17.19
C ALA A 40 -1.23 -14.97 18.23
N LEU A 41 -2.26 -15.32 19.00
CA LEU A 41 -2.74 -14.56 20.14
C LEU A 41 -2.58 -15.40 21.41
N LEU A 42 -1.88 -14.84 22.41
CA LEU A 42 -1.81 -15.42 23.75
C LEU A 42 -2.95 -14.86 24.60
N LEU A 43 -3.65 -15.73 25.31
CA LEU A 43 -4.78 -15.41 26.19
C LEU A 43 -4.46 -15.78 27.64
N SER A 44 -4.95 -14.99 28.59
CA SER A 44 -4.90 -15.33 30.01
C SER A 44 -5.87 -16.45 30.39
N ALA A 45 -5.85 -16.89 31.64
CA ALA A 45 -6.81 -17.88 32.15
C ALA A 45 -8.26 -17.37 32.14
N GLU A 46 -8.42 -16.05 32.26
CA GLU A 46 -9.70 -15.34 32.20
C GLU A 46 -10.13 -15.07 30.74
N GLY A 47 -9.34 -15.50 29.75
CA GLY A 47 -9.60 -15.28 28.33
C GLY A 47 -9.22 -13.88 27.85
N GLU A 48 -8.47 -13.11 28.62
CA GLU A 48 -8.05 -11.76 28.24
C GLU A 48 -6.89 -11.79 27.22
N PRO A 49 -6.96 -10.99 26.13
CA PRO A 49 -5.86 -10.83 25.18
C PRO A 49 -4.58 -10.30 25.83
N VAL A 50 -3.50 -11.08 25.79
CA VAL A 50 -2.19 -10.70 26.35
C VAL A 50 -1.29 -10.07 25.28
N VAL A 51 -1.03 -10.79 24.19
CA VAL A 51 -0.15 -10.31 23.12
C VAL A 51 -0.45 -10.98 21.78
N LEU A 52 -0.32 -10.20 20.71
CA LEU A 52 -0.46 -10.64 19.32
C LEU A 52 0.91 -10.74 18.65
N LEU A 53 1.20 -11.88 18.03
CA LEU A 53 2.54 -12.29 17.58
C LEU A 53 2.51 -12.72 16.10
N PRO A 54 2.86 -11.84 15.14
CA PRO A 54 3.08 -12.25 13.76
C PRO A 54 4.42 -12.97 13.62
N GLY A 55 4.52 -13.96 12.72
CA GLY A 55 5.77 -14.67 12.48
C GLY A 55 5.75 -15.65 11.31
N ALA A 56 6.94 -15.96 10.78
CA ALA A 56 7.11 -16.96 9.72
C ALA A 56 6.95 -18.41 10.21
N ASN A 57 7.13 -18.65 11.52
CA ASN A 57 6.94 -19.94 12.17
C ASN A 57 6.29 -19.71 13.54
N MET A 58 4.99 -19.97 13.65
CA MET A 58 4.23 -19.73 14.87
C MET A 58 4.70 -20.61 16.03
N ARG A 59 5.00 -21.89 15.79
CA ARG A 59 5.55 -22.80 16.83
C ARG A 59 6.79 -22.22 17.48
N SER A 60 7.78 -21.81 16.68
CA SER A 60 9.00 -21.17 17.20
C SER A 60 8.68 -19.86 17.93
N ARG A 61 7.77 -19.05 17.38
CA ARG A 61 7.40 -17.75 17.94
C ARG A 61 6.70 -17.86 19.31
N ILE A 62 5.81 -18.84 19.46
CA ILE A 62 5.08 -19.13 20.70
C ILE A 62 6.04 -19.79 21.71
N ARG A 63 6.85 -20.76 21.28
CA ARG A 63 7.87 -21.40 22.12
C ARG A 63 8.77 -20.36 22.79
N ALA A 64 9.27 -19.39 22.03
CA ALA A 64 10.15 -18.35 22.55
C ALA A 64 9.50 -17.41 23.59
N ARG A 65 8.18 -17.43 23.74
CA ARG A 65 7.43 -16.64 24.74
C ARG A 65 6.96 -17.46 25.94
N LEU A 66 6.80 -18.78 25.77
CA LEU A 66 6.20 -19.68 26.75
C LEU A 66 7.20 -20.68 27.36
N GLN A 67 8.38 -20.82 26.78
CA GLN A 67 9.47 -21.60 27.37
C GLN A 67 10.60 -20.63 27.74
N ARG A 68 10.99 -20.70 29.02
CA ARG A 68 12.14 -19.97 29.57
C ARG A 68 13.38 -20.41 28.77
N ALA A 69 14.11 -19.47 28.18
CA ALA A 69 15.53 -19.72 27.91
C ALA A 69 16.22 -19.81 29.28
N ASP A 70 17.21 -20.68 29.45
CA ASP A 70 17.99 -20.81 30.70
C ASP A 70 18.23 -19.47 31.38
N GLU A 71 18.12 -19.46 32.72
CA GLU A 71 18.18 -18.24 33.55
C GLU A 71 19.46 -17.42 33.32
N GLU A 72 20.51 -18.03 32.79
CA GLU A 72 21.78 -17.39 32.46
C GLU A 72 21.73 -16.53 31.18
N LYS A 73 20.77 -16.74 30.28
CA LYS A 73 20.59 -15.93 29.07
C LYS A 73 19.45 -14.94 29.30
N HIS A 74 19.78 -13.78 29.86
CA HIS A 74 18.92 -12.60 29.90
C HIS A 74 18.53 -12.15 28.48
N GLY A 75 17.61 -12.86 27.86
CA GLY A 75 16.96 -12.45 26.63
C GLY A 75 16.09 -11.24 26.90
N ARG A 76 16.16 -10.24 26.03
CA ARG A 76 15.38 -8.98 26.10
C ARG A 76 13.85 -9.19 25.98
N MET A 77 13.37 -10.43 25.90
CA MET A 77 11.99 -10.78 25.56
C MET A 77 11.28 -11.38 26.79
N PRO A 78 10.12 -10.83 27.21
CA PRO A 78 9.47 -11.25 28.45
C PRO A 78 8.88 -12.67 28.33
N ASP A 79 9.08 -13.46 29.38
CA ASP A 79 8.46 -14.76 29.61
C ASP A 79 6.98 -14.58 30.01
N LEU A 80 6.09 -15.19 29.24
CA LEU A 80 4.63 -15.09 29.39
C LEU A 80 3.99 -16.41 29.81
N SER A 81 4.79 -17.43 30.14
CA SER A 81 4.32 -18.76 30.56
C SER A 81 3.37 -18.70 31.76
N LYS A 82 3.69 -17.85 32.74
CA LYS A 82 2.89 -17.69 33.97
C LYS A 82 1.54 -17.01 33.74
N VAL A 83 1.40 -16.22 32.67
CA VAL A 83 0.18 -15.41 32.43
C VAL A 83 -0.69 -16.04 31.33
N THR A 84 -0.09 -16.81 30.43
CA THR A 84 -0.81 -17.43 29.30
C THR A 84 -1.49 -18.73 29.73
N ALA A 85 -2.75 -18.92 29.34
CA ALA A 85 -3.50 -20.16 29.52
C ALA A 85 -3.90 -20.81 28.19
N ARG A 86 -4.13 -20.00 27.15
CA ARG A 86 -4.55 -20.47 25.84
C ARG A 86 -3.84 -19.71 24.73
N VAL A 87 -3.62 -20.37 23.61
CA VAL A 87 -3.06 -19.77 22.40
C VAL A 87 -4.02 -19.99 21.24
N LEU A 88 -4.31 -18.92 20.50
CA LEU A 88 -5.04 -18.97 19.24
C LEU A 88 -4.09 -18.64 18.09
N TRP A 89 -4.36 -19.14 16.89
CA TRP A 89 -3.57 -18.82 15.70
C TRP A 89 -4.42 -18.65 14.45
N LYS A 90 -3.94 -17.76 13.57
CA LYS A 90 -4.42 -17.57 12.21
C LYS A 90 -3.27 -17.82 11.24
N LEU A 91 -3.42 -18.83 10.39
CA LEU A 91 -2.44 -19.26 9.41
C LEU A 91 -2.46 -18.33 8.20
N THR A 92 -1.27 -18.05 7.67
CA THR A 92 -1.12 -17.24 6.46
C THR A 92 -0.07 -17.85 5.52
N SER A 93 -0.15 -17.50 4.24
CA SER A 93 0.71 -18.04 3.18
C SER A 93 1.80 -17.05 2.72
N GLY A 94 1.66 -15.76 3.03
CA GLY A 94 2.60 -14.72 2.61
C GLY A 94 2.83 -13.61 3.65
N HIS A 95 3.80 -12.74 3.37
CA HIS A 95 4.16 -11.63 4.27
C HIS A 95 3.04 -10.58 4.34
N PHE A 96 2.48 -10.20 3.19
CA PHE A 96 1.40 -9.22 3.11
C PHE A 96 0.20 -9.67 3.94
N GLU A 97 -0.26 -10.91 3.75
CA GLU A 97 -1.37 -11.49 4.50
C GLU A 97 -1.11 -11.58 6.01
N THR A 98 0.13 -11.91 6.45
CA THR A 98 0.48 -11.87 7.88
C THR A 98 0.29 -10.47 8.45
N ASP A 99 0.83 -9.46 7.77
CA ASP A 99 0.76 -8.07 8.25
C ASP A 99 -0.67 -7.52 8.16
N LEU A 100 -1.45 -7.93 7.15
CA LEU A 100 -2.87 -7.58 7.01
C LEU A 100 -3.69 -8.16 8.16
N HIS A 101 -3.60 -9.47 8.40
CA HIS A 101 -4.33 -10.08 9.52
C HIS A 101 -3.83 -9.60 10.87
N TYR A 102 -2.54 -9.28 11.01
CA TYR A 102 -2.03 -8.65 12.22
C TYR A 102 -2.72 -7.31 12.49
N LEU A 103 -2.84 -6.45 11.47
CA LEU A 103 -3.58 -5.19 11.57
C LEU A 103 -5.05 -5.41 11.92
N GLU A 104 -5.74 -6.33 11.22
CA GLU A 104 -7.17 -6.56 11.41
C GLU A 104 -7.51 -7.16 12.78
N LEU A 105 -6.70 -8.13 13.23
CA LEU A 105 -6.82 -8.70 14.57
C LEU A 105 -6.49 -7.66 15.64
N ALA A 106 -5.40 -6.89 15.48
CA ALA A 106 -5.05 -5.85 16.43
C ALA A 106 -6.16 -4.80 16.55
N TRP A 107 -6.76 -4.39 15.44
CA TRP A 107 -7.89 -3.47 15.44
C TRP A 107 -9.15 -4.07 16.09
N SER A 108 -9.46 -5.34 15.80
CA SER A 108 -10.62 -6.04 16.37
C SER A 108 -10.50 -6.24 17.89
N ILE A 109 -9.28 -6.51 18.37
CA ILE A 109 -8.99 -6.81 19.77
C ILE A 109 -8.79 -5.52 20.59
N TRP A 110 -8.03 -4.56 20.04
CA TRP A 110 -7.69 -3.30 20.72
C TRP A 110 -7.97 -2.06 19.83
N PRO A 111 -9.25 -1.71 19.57
CA PRO A 111 -9.61 -0.62 18.65
C PRO A 111 -8.98 0.75 18.96
N GLY A 112 -8.72 1.06 20.24
CA GLY A 112 -8.10 2.32 20.66
C GLY A 112 -6.57 2.31 20.71
N GLY A 113 -5.94 1.14 20.64
CA GLY A 113 -4.49 0.98 20.86
C GLY A 113 -3.72 0.33 19.72
N TYR A 114 -4.41 -0.29 18.74
CA TYR A 114 -3.77 -1.09 17.70
C TYR A 114 -2.66 -0.36 16.93
N ALA A 115 -2.81 0.94 16.70
CA ALA A 115 -1.86 1.74 15.93
C ALA A 115 -0.43 1.77 16.53
N SER A 116 -0.30 1.65 17.86
CA SER A 116 1.02 1.61 18.53
C SER A 116 1.72 0.26 18.36
N LEU A 117 0.99 -0.80 18.02
CA LEU A 117 1.50 -2.16 17.81
C LEU A 117 2.12 -2.34 16.43
N LEU A 118 1.72 -1.52 15.45
CA LEU A 118 2.14 -1.66 14.06
C LEU A 118 3.59 -1.21 13.87
N ALA A 119 4.35 -2.01 13.11
CA ALA A 119 5.74 -1.70 12.76
C ALA A 119 5.87 -0.66 11.62
N TRP A 120 4.76 -0.14 11.11
CA TRP A 120 4.72 0.88 10.05
C TRP A 120 3.93 2.11 10.52
N LYS A 121 4.00 3.16 9.72
CA LYS A 121 3.25 4.41 9.90
C LYS A 121 2.35 4.63 8.70
N GLU A 122 1.38 5.52 8.83
CA GLU A 122 0.57 5.99 7.71
C GLU A 122 1.45 6.49 6.56
N ALA A 123 1.05 6.16 5.32
CA ALA A 123 1.75 6.59 4.11
C ALA A 123 1.59 8.10 3.89
N TRP A 124 2.55 8.70 3.21
CA TRP A 124 2.46 10.10 2.81
C TRP A 124 1.69 10.25 1.49
N PHE A 125 0.94 11.33 1.39
CA PHE A 125 0.26 11.77 0.19
C PHE A 125 0.52 13.26 0.00
N VAL A 126 0.29 13.75 -1.20
CA VAL A 126 0.25 15.18 -1.51
C VAL A 126 -1.20 15.58 -1.75
N HIS A 127 -1.65 16.59 -1.03
CA HIS A 127 -2.99 17.16 -1.13
C HIS A 127 -2.95 18.49 -1.89
N VAL A 128 -3.95 18.71 -2.74
CA VAL A 128 -4.17 19.98 -3.43
C VAL A 128 -5.67 20.21 -3.60
N ASP A 129 -6.13 21.41 -3.26
CA ASP A 129 -7.50 21.86 -3.55
C ASP A 129 -7.43 22.94 -4.64
N THR A 130 -7.85 22.59 -5.85
CA THR A 130 -7.87 23.51 -7.01
C THR A 130 -9.03 24.51 -6.95
N LYS A 131 -9.98 24.32 -6.03
CA LYS A 131 -11.10 25.24 -5.76
C LYS A 131 -10.83 26.15 -4.56
N ASP A 132 -9.68 26.03 -3.91
CA ASP A 132 -9.24 27.00 -2.92
C ASP A 132 -8.91 28.33 -3.61
N ARG A 133 -9.00 29.45 -2.87
CA ARG A 133 -8.62 30.78 -3.38
C ARG A 133 -7.19 30.75 -3.94
N PHE A 134 -6.29 30.04 -3.26
CA PHE A 134 -4.91 29.85 -3.67
C PHE A 134 -4.54 28.36 -3.60
N GLY A 135 -4.59 27.70 -4.75
CA GLY A 135 -4.25 26.28 -4.88
C GLY A 135 -2.76 26.04 -4.60
N HIS A 136 -2.46 25.12 -3.70
CA HIS A 136 -1.09 24.72 -3.40
C HIS A 136 -1.00 23.26 -2.98
N PHE A 137 0.14 22.65 -3.29
CA PHE A 137 0.44 21.28 -2.93
C PHE A 137 1.03 21.22 -1.53
N GLN A 138 0.54 20.29 -0.71
CA GLN A 138 1.01 20.09 0.66
C GLN A 138 1.06 18.60 0.98
N ARG A 139 2.11 18.14 1.67
CA ARG A 139 2.15 16.75 2.13
C ARG A 139 1.22 16.51 3.31
N THR A 140 0.58 15.35 3.35
CA THR A 140 -0.35 14.94 4.40
C THR A 140 -0.32 13.43 4.61
N ARG A 141 -0.76 12.98 5.79
CA ARG A 141 -1.12 11.59 6.07
C ARG A 141 -2.63 11.38 6.16
N LYS A 142 -3.39 12.48 6.31
CA LYS A 142 -4.84 12.49 6.43
C LYS A 142 -5.48 12.49 5.05
N VAL A 143 -5.55 11.31 4.43
CA VAL A 143 -6.20 11.11 3.13
C VAL A 143 -7.72 11.26 3.28
N PHE A 144 -8.39 11.87 2.30
CA PHE A 144 -9.84 12.11 2.26
C PHE A 144 -10.41 12.91 3.45
N ALA A 145 -9.58 13.62 4.21
CA ALA A 145 -10.00 14.41 5.36
C ALA A 145 -10.54 15.81 5.00
N SER A 146 -10.28 16.27 3.78
CA SER A 146 -10.69 17.58 3.27
C SER A 146 -11.02 17.51 1.79
N ARG A 147 -11.72 18.53 1.27
CA ARG A 147 -11.95 18.70 -0.17
C ARG A 147 -10.62 18.86 -0.89
N GLY A 148 -10.47 18.18 -2.02
CA GLY A 148 -9.31 18.29 -2.88
C GLY A 148 -8.92 16.94 -3.45
N SER A 149 -7.83 16.93 -4.19
CA SER A 149 -7.20 15.72 -4.70
C SER A 149 -6.09 15.27 -3.76
N TYR A 150 -5.92 13.96 -3.63
CA TYR A 150 -4.84 13.32 -2.91
C TYR A 150 -4.02 12.48 -3.88
N ILE A 151 -2.71 12.67 -3.88
CA ILE A 151 -1.78 12.04 -4.82
C ILE A 151 -0.74 11.24 -4.04
N GLY A 152 -0.54 9.97 -4.37
CA GLY A 152 0.37 9.08 -3.67
C GLY A 152 0.20 7.61 -4.07
N PRO A 153 0.72 6.69 -3.25
CA PRO A 153 1.37 6.91 -1.96
C PRO A 153 2.85 7.31 -2.13
N LEU A 154 3.42 7.92 -1.09
CA LEU A 154 4.83 8.26 -0.99
C LEU A 154 5.40 7.64 0.29
N ALA A 155 6.52 6.94 0.16
CA ALA A 155 7.12 6.16 1.26
C ALA A 155 7.56 7.03 2.44
N THR A 156 8.03 8.25 2.17
CA THR A 156 8.62 9.15 3.18
C THR A 156 8.19 10.60 2.96
N ALA A 157 8.27 11.41 4.03
CA ALA A 157 8.00 12.85 3.94
C ALA A 157 8.94 13.54 2.96
N ARG A 158 10.23 13.17 2.96
CA ARG A 158 11.24 13.69 2.04
C ARG A 158 10.89 13.42 0.59
N LEU A 159 10.38 12.22 0.29
CA LEU A 159 9.95 11.86 -1.06
C LEU A 159 8.71 12.68 -1.48
N ALA A 160 7.79 12.96 -0.56
CA ALA A 160 6.66 13.85 -0.80
C ALA A 160 7.09 15.29 -1.03
N ASP A 161 8.01 15.82 -0.23
CA ASP A 161 8.57 17.16 -0.38
C ASP A 161 9.31 17.29 -1.74
N ARG A 162 10.07 16.25 -2.13
CA ARG A 162 10.70 16.17 -3.46
C ARG A 162 9.66 16.20 -4.58
N PHE A 163 8.62 15.37 -4.51
CA PHE A 163 7.55 15.33 -5.51
C PHE A 163 6.86 16.69 -5.66
N ILE A 164 6.60 17.38 -4.55
CA ILE A 164 6.06 18.75 -4.54
C ILE A 164 7.03 19.73 -5.21
N GLY A 165 8.32 19.65 -4.90
CA GLY A 165 9.36 20.50 -5.50
C GLY A 165 9.45 20.31 -7.01
N ASP A 166 9.45 19.06 -7.48
CA ASP A 166 9.51 18.72 -8.91
C ASP A 166 8.26 19.23 -9.65
N LEU A 167 7.07 19.17 -9.04
CA LEU A 167 5.86 19.80 -9.57
C LEU A 167 5.97 21.32 -9.62
N GLN A 168 6.51 21.94 -8.57
CA GLN A 168 6.72 23.39 -8.52
C GLN A 168 7.68 23.85 -9.60
N ASP A 169 8.73 23.08 -9.90
CA ASP A 169 9.66 23.38 -10.99
C ASP A 169 9.06 23.17 -12.38
N ALA A 170 8.36 22.06 -12.60
CA ALA A 170 7.77 21.75 -13.90
C ALA A 170 6.63 22.71 -14.31
N PHE A 171 5.86 23.20 -13.34
CA PHE A 171 4.69 24.04 -13.56
C PHE A 171 4.86 25.49 -13.05
N GLU A 172 6.07 25.85 -12.61
CA GLU A 172 6.41 27.20 -12.14
C GLU A 172 5.47 27.69 -11.02
N LEU A 173 5.11 26.77 -10.12
CA LEU A 173 4.13 27.03 -9.07
C LEU A 173 4.73 27.85 -7.93
N CYS A 174 3.86 28.54 -7.19
CA CYS A 174 4.30 29.32 -6.04
C CYS A 174 4.77 28.41 -4.91
N ARG A 175 6.00 28.62 -4.46
CA ARG A 175 6.69 27.82 -3.43
C ARG A 175 6.41 28.29 -2.01
N ASN A 176 5.86 29.50 -1.84
CA ASN A 176 5.58 30.08 -0.54
C ASN A 176 4.07 30.29 -0.35
N PRO A 177 3.37 29.32 0.26
CA PRO A 177 1.94 29.44 0.49
C PRO A 177 1.54 30.65 1.34
N SER A 178 2.40 31.10 2.26
CA SER A 178 2.13 32.28 3.09
C SER A 178 2.06 33.55 2.24
N LEU A 179 2.97 33.72 1.28
CA LEU A 179 2.90 34.84 0.32
C LEU A 179 1.75 34.67 -0.66
N GLY A 180 1.49 33.45 -1.14
CA GLY A 180 0.37 33.14 -2.02
C GLY A 180 -0.99 33.54 -1.44
N LYS A 181 -1.19 33.35 -0.13
CA LYS A 181 -2.42 33.77 0.58
C LYS A 181 -2.61 35.29 0.65
N LEU A 182 -1.55 36.07 0.49
CA LEU A 182 -1.57 37.54 0.48
C LEU A 182 -1.80 38.12 -0.91
N ALA A 183 -1.95 37.28 -1.94
CA ALA A 183 -2.19 37.71 -3.32
C ALA A 183 -3.35 38.72 -3.44
N PRO A 184 -3.20 39.80 -4.23
CA PRO A 184 -2.04 40.13 -5.08
C PRO A 184 -1.00 41.06 -4.42
N ASN A 185 -1.05 41.25 -3.10
CA ASN A 185 -0.36 42.35 -2.42
C ASN A 185 0.95 41.95 -1.72
N ALA A 186 1.47 40.75 -1.98
CA ALA A 186 2.71 40.29 -1.37
C ALA A 186 3.94 40.89 -2.07
N PRO A 187 5.06 41.12 -1.35
CA PRO A 187 6.31 41.50 -2.00
C PRO A 187 6.84 40.36 -2.88
N THR A 188 7.52 40.72 -3.98
CA THR A 188 8.19 39.75 -4.86
C THR A 188 9.33 39.06 -4.10
N CYS A 189 9.29 37.72 -4.05
CA CYS A 189 10.37 36.91 -3.48
C CYS A 189 11.42 36.51 -4.53
N THR A 190 12.54 35.94 -4.08
CA THR A 190 13.65 35.51 -4.95
C THR A 190 13.21 34.55 -6.07
N TYR A 191 12.28 33.62 -5.80
CA TYR A 191 11.77 32.71 -6.85
C TYR A 191 11.03 33.46 -7.95
N GLY A 192 10.28 34.52 -7.61
CA GLY A 192 9.62 35.38 -8.59
C GLY A 192 10.62 36.24 -9.36
N GLN A 193 11.68 36.73 -8.70
CA GLN A 193 12.77 37.46 -9.37
C GLN A 193 13.53 36.58 -10.37
N MET A 194 13.76 35.30 -10.04
CA MET A 194 14.43 34.33 -10.90
C MET A 194 13.52 33.73 -12.00
N GLY A 195 12.24 34.11 -12.06
CA GLY A 195 11.29 33.52 -13.02
C GLY A 195 10.99 32.04 -12.77
N LYS A 196 11.18 31.53 -11.55
CA LYS A 196 10.87 30.13 -11.16
C LYS A 196 9.46 29.96 -10.61
N CYS A 197 8.67 31.03 -10.64
CA CYS A 197 7.32 31.11 -10.09
C CYS A 197 6.54 32.09 -10.96
N LEU A 198 5.29 31.76 -11.27
CA LEU A 198 4.37 32.66 -11.99
C LEU A 198 3.97 33.90 -11.16
N SER A 199 4.31 33.90 -9.87
CA SER A 199 4.10 34.99 -8.90
C SER A 199 2.66 35.50 -8.83
N PRO A 200 1.69 34.65 -8.45
CA PRO A 200 0.33 35.13 -8.16
C PRO A 200 0.30 36.05 -6.93
N CYS A 201 1.30 35.93 -6.05
CA CYS A 201 1.36 36.63 -4.77
C CYS A 201 1.58 38.13 -4.91
N ASP A 202 2.34 38.58 -5.92
CA ASP A 202 2.63 40.00 -6.20
C ASP A 202 1.82 40.55 -7.38
N GLY A 203 0.86 39.76 -7.89
CA GLY A 203 -0.07 40.18 -8.94
C GLY A 203 0.44 40.04 -10.38
N ARG A 204 1.62 39.45 -10.64
CA ARG A 204 2.09 39.21 -12.04
C ARG A 204 1.15 38.31 -12.85
N ILE A 205 0.40 37.45 -12.17
CA ILE A 205 -0.65 36.61 -12.75
C ILE A 205 -1.89 36.66 -11.84
N SER A 206 -3.09 36.55 -12.42
CA SER A 206 -4.30 36.45 -11.63
C SER A 206 -4.37 35.13 -10.86
N LEU A 207 -5.04 35.10 -9.70
CA LEU A 207 -5.26 33.85 -8.97
C LEU A 207 -6.05 32.82 -9.79
N ALA A 208 -6.97 33.28 -10.66
CA ALA A 208 -7.72 32.40 -11.54
C ALA A 208 -6.79 31.67 -12.52
N ASP A 209 -5.88 32.39 -13.18
CA ASP A 209 -4.94 31.82 -14.15
C ASP A 209 -3.91 30.92 -13.47
N TYR A 210 -3.43 31.32 -12.30
CA TYR A 210 -2.56 30.49 -11.48
C TYR A 210 -3.24 29.17 -11.09
N ASN A 211 -4.50 29.22 -10.64
CA ASN A 211 -5.23 28.00 -10.28
C ASN A 211 -5.51 27.10 -11.50
N ARG A 212 -5.60 27.65 -12.72
CA ARG A 212 -5.63 26.83 -13.95
C ARG A 212 -4.33 26.04 -14.12
N VAL A 213 -3.17 26.62 -13.81
CA VAL A 213 -1.88 25.92 -13.84
C VAL A 213 -1.77 24.89 -12.71
N VAL A 214 -2.26 25.21 -11.50
CA VAL A 214 -2.34 24.25 -10.38
C VAL A 214 -3.20 23.04 -10.76
N ALA A 215 -4.34 23.25 -11.45
CA ALA A 215 -5.19 22.17 -11.93
C ALA A 215 -4.47 21.28 -12.95
N LYS A 216 -3.75 21.85 -13.92
CA LYS A 216 -2.90 21.08 -14.85
C LYS A 216 -1.84 20.26 -14.12
N ALA A 217 -1.20 20.84 -13.11
CA ALA A 217 -0.21 20.14 -12.28
C ALA A 217 -0.85 18.99 -11.47
N ALA A 218 -2.07 19.20 -10.95
CA ALA A 218 -2.81 18.19 -10.21
C ALA A 218 -3.22 17.02 -11.11
N ASP A 219 -3.69 17.29 -12.32
CA ASP A 219 -4.05 16.26 -13.31
C ASP A 219 -2.82 15.44 -13.74
N PHE A 220 -1.69 16.10 -14.01
CA PHE A 220 -0.42 15.42 -14.30
C PHE A 220 0.00 14.51 -13.14
N ALA A 221 -0.04 15.03 -11.91
CA ALA A 221 0.35 14.32 -10.70
C ALA A 221 -0.60 13.15 -10.38
N ALA A 222 -1.88 13.27 -10.76
CA ALA A 222 -2.88 12.21 -10.63
C ALA A 222 -2.70 11.06 -11.65
N GLY A 223 -1.84 11.22 -12.66
CA GLY A 223 -1.51 10.18 -13.64
C GLY A 223 -1.81 10.58 -15.10
N HIS A 224 -2.52 11.68 -15.34
CA HIS A 224 -2.86 12.16 -16.68
C HIS A 224 -1.72 12.97 -17.29
N ARG A 225 -0.59 12.30 -17.58
CA ARG A 225 0.67 12.97 -17.94
C ARG A 225 0.78 13.41 -19.40
N GLY A 226 0.17 12.64 -20.31
CA GLY A 226 0.30 12.82 -21.76
C GLY A 226 0.04 14.25 -22.26
N PRO A 227 -1.09 14.89 -21.90
CA PRO A 227 -1.42 16.24 -22.34
C PRO A 227 -0.37 17.29 -21.96
N ALA A 228 0.09 17.31 -20.70
CA ALA A 228 1.07 18.29 -20.24
C ALA A 228 2.44 18.11 -20.92
N VAL A 229 2.87 16.85 -21.13
CA VAL A 229 4.11 16.56 -21.85
C VAL A 229 4.02 16.98 -23.31
N ALA A 230 2.89 16.71 -23.98
CA ALA A 230 2.67 17.11 -25.37
C ALA A 230 2.65 18.64 -25.53
N GLU A 231 1.99 19.35 -24.61
CA GLU A 231 1.95 20.82 -24.57
C GLU A 231 3.36 21.42 -24.47
N LEU A 232 4.18 20.93 -23.54
CA LEU A 232 5.55 21.43 -23.38
C LEU A 232 6.46 21.06 -24.56
N LYS A 233 6.32 19.86 -25.14
CA LYS A 233 7.08 19.47 -26.35
C LYS A 233 6.78 20.40 -27.52
N LYS A 234 5.50 20.72 -27.73
CA LYS A 234 5.09 21.67 -28.77
C LYS A 234 5.65 23.07 -28.49
N ALA A 235 5.49 23.58 -27.27
CA ALA A 235 5.99 24.90 -26.88
C ALA A 235 7.51 25.02 -27.05
N MET A 236 8.26 23.95 -26.80
CA MET A 236 9.71 23.89 -27.05
C MET A 236 10.03 23.96 -28.55
N SER A 237 9.32 23.20 -29.39
CA SER A 237 9.49 23.22 -30.85
C SER A 237 9.19 24.60 -31.42
N ASP A 238 8.03 25.18 -31.07
CA ASP A 238 7.60 26.49 -31.54
C ASP A 238 8.63 27.58 -31.15
N ALA A 239 9.19 27.50 -29.94
CA ALA A 239 10.23 28.43 -29.49
C ALA A 239 11.54 28.26 -30.28
N ALA A 240 11.96 27.03 -30.56
CA ALA A 240 13.15 26.73 -31.35
C ALA A 240 13.01 27.14 -32.81
N GLU A 241 11.86 26.88 -33.44
CA GLU A 241 11.51 27.32 -34.79
C GLU A 241 11.50 28.85 -34.90
N SER A 242 11.07 29.53 -33.84
CA SER A 242 11.13 31.00 -33.73
C SER A 242 12.51 31.55 -33.33
N LEU A 243 13.56 30.72 -33.29
CA LEU A 243 14.93 31.07 -32.87
C LEU A 243 15.04 31.65 -31.44
N ARG A 244 14.07 31.36 -30.56
CA ARG A 244 14.04 31.78 -29.14
C ARG A 244 14.68 30.71 -28.24
N PHE A 245 16.00 30.54 -28.36
CA PHE A 245 16.73 29.45 -27.72
C PHE A 245 16.67 29.45 -26.19
N GLU A 246 16.68 30.62 -25.54
CA GLU A 246 16.55 30.71 -24.08
C GLU A 246 15.20 30.18 -23.59
N GLN A 247 14.12 30.54 -24.29
CA GLN A 247 12.78 30.03 -23.99
C GLN A 247 12.69 28.53 -24.23
N ALA A 248 13.24 28.03 -25.34
CA ALA A 248 13.30 26.60 -25.62
C ALA A 248 14.08 25.84 -24.52
N ALA A 249 15.20 26.39 -24.03
CA ALA A 249 15.98 25.81 -22.94
C ALA A 249 15.22 25.78 -21.60
N ALA A 250 14.45 26.83 -21.29
CA ALA A 250 13.59 26.86 -20.12
C ALA A 250 12.49 25.79 -20.19
N VAL A 251 11.81 25.65 -21.34
CA VAL A 251 10.79 24.60 -21.55
C VAL A 251 11.41 23.21 -21.49
N LYS A 252 12.59 23.01 -22.07
CA LYS A 252 13.34 21.75 -21.98
C LYS A 252 13.64 21.37 -20.52
N SER A 253 14.05 22.33 -19.70
CA SER A 253 14.29 22.10 -18.26
C SER A 253 13.02 21.65 -17.53
N ARG A 254 11.86 22.20 -17.91
CA ARG A 254 10.56 21.80 -17.37
C ARG A 254 10.18 20.38 -17.80
N LEU A 255 10.43 20.01 -19.06
CA LEU A 255 10.24 18.63 -19.56
C LEU A 255 11.08 17.62 -18.77
N GLN A 256 12.35 17.92 -18.50
CA GLN A 256 13.22 17.07 -17.68
C GLN A 256 12.64 16.83 -16.28
N LYS A 257 11.98 17.83 -15.69
CA LYS A 257 11.29 17.68 -14.40
C LYS A 257 10.05 16.77 -14.48
N LEU A 258 9.29 16.82 -15.58
CA LEU A 258 8.21 15.86 -15.82
C LEU A 258 8.73 14.43 -16.00
N ASP A 259 9.91 14.25 -16.60
CA ASP A 259 10.56 12.95 -16.74
C ASP A 259 11.03 12.41 -15.37
N GLU A 260 11.59 13.27 -14.50
CA GLU A 260 11.95 12.91 -13.12
C GLU A 260 10.72 12.44 -12.32
N LEU A 261 9.57 13.10 -12.50
CA LEU A 261 8.28 12.69 -11.93
C LEU A 261 7.75 11.36 -12.51
N SER A 262 8.36 10.87 -13.58
CA SER A 262 8.09 9.57 -14.19
C SER A 262 9.10 8.48 -13.86
N SER A 263 10.06 8.78 -12.98
CA SER A 263 11.04 7.80 -12.49
C SER A 263 10.41 6.67 -11.67
N SER A 264 11.17 5.60 -11.48
CA SER A 264 10.77 4.43 -10.67
C SER A 264 10.37 4.81 -9.24
N ALA A 265 10.96 5.87 -8.68
CA ALA A 265 10.63 6.38 -7.35
C ALA A 265 9.17 6.87 -7.22
N PHE A 266 8.51 7.20 -8.35
CA PHE A 266 7.13 7.66 -8.40
C PHE A 266 6.23 6.76 -9.26
N ALA A 267 6.68 5.54 -9.58
CA ALA A 267 5.95 4.61 -10.46
C ALA A 267 4.54 4.27 -9.96
N HIS A 268 4.33 4.31 -8.64
CA HIS A 268 3.05 4.02 -8.01
C HIS A 268 2.25 5.28 -7.62
N VAL A 269 2.82 6.48 -7.80
CA VAL A 269 2.18 7.74 -7.45
C VAL A 269 1.11 8.08 -8.49
N ALA A 270 -0.13 8.21 -8.03
CA ALA A 270 -1.26 8.73 -8.80
C ALA A 270 -2.37 9.17 -7.84
N SER A 271 -3.59 9.38 -8.36
CA SER A 271 -4.74 9.67 -7.52
C SER A 271 -4.98 8.60 -6.44
N ALA A 272 -5.22 9.02 -5.20
CA ALA A 272 -5.61 8.14 -4.10
C ALA A 272 -6.99 7.51 -4.32
N GLU A 273 -7.86 8.15 -5.13
CA GLU A 273 -9.15 7.56 -5.54
C GLU A 273 -8.97 6.33 -6.43
N GLU A 274 -7.83 6.25 -7.12
CA GLU A 274 -7.42 5.13 -7.97
C GLU A 274 -6.38 4.25 -7.29
N PHE A 275 -6.32 4.29 -5.95
CA PHE A 275 -5.48 3.39 -5.17
C PHE A 275 -6.09 1.99 -5.17
N ARG A 276 -5.90 1.29 -6.30
CA ARG A 276 -6.54 0.02 -6.61
C ARG A 276 -5.51 -0.98 -7.10
N PHE A 277 -5.50 -2.15 -6.47
CA PHE A 277 -4.50 -3.17 -6.77
C PHE A 277 -5.09 -4.58 -6.68
N ILE A 278 -4.60 -5.46 -7.55
CA ILE A 278 -4.74 -6.91 -7.42
C ILE A 278 -3.39 -7.43 -6.92
N LEU A 279 -3.38 -8.00 -5.72
CA LEU A 279 -2.20 -8.59 -5.11
C LEU A 279 -2.29 -10.09 -5.24
N VAL A 280 -1.24 -10.70 -5.77
CA VAL A 280 -1.12 -12.15 -5.91
C VAL A 280 0.11 -12.59 -5.15
N GLN A 281 -0.07 -13.47 -4.19
CA GLN A 281 1.03 -14.05 -3.41
C GLN A 281 0.94 -15.57 -3.42
N ARG A 282 1.95 -16.24 -2.88
CA ARG A 282 1.94 -17.69 -2.71
C ARG A 282 0.73 -18.14 -1.89
N GLY A 283 0.05 -19.19 -2.35
CA GLY A 283 -1.07 -19.82 -1.66
C GLY A 283 -0.66 -21.06 -0.85
N ALA A 284 -1.65 -21.90 -0.54
CA ALA A 284 -1.49 -23.06 0.33
C ALA A 284 -0.60 -24.18 -0.26
N SER A 285 -0.50 -24.24 -1.59
CA SER A 285 0.29 -25.25 -2.31
C SER A 285 1.17 -24.60 -3.38
N PHE A 286 2.10 -25.37 -3.96
CA PHE A 286 2.89 -24.92 -5.11
C PHE A 286 2.06 -24.81 -6.41
N ARG A 287 0.76 -25.12 -6.36
CA ARG A 287 -0.15 -25.00 -7.51
C ARG A 287 -1.16 -23.89 -7.34
N GLN A 288 -1.15 -23.18 -6.22
CA GLN A 288 -2.16 -22.19 -5.90
C GLN A 288 -1.53 -20.87 -5.47
N ALA A 289 -2.08 -19.78 -5.98
CA ALA A 289 -1.81 -18.43 -5.55
C ALA A 289 -3.02 -17.87 -4.80
N LYS A 290 -2.75 -17.01 -3.82
CA LYS A 290 -3.77 -16.31 -3.04
C LYS A 290 -3.89 -14.87 -3.55
N VAL A 291 -5.12 -14.38 -3.67
CA VAL A 291 -5.41 -13.07 -4.27
C VAL A 291 -6.09 -12.14 -3.29
N PHE A 292 -5.65 -10.87 -3.27
CA PHE A 292 -6.31 -9.80 -2.55
C PHE A 292 -6.66 -8.65 -3.49
N LEU A 293 -7.88 -8.13 -3.33
CA LEU A 293 -8.45 -7.03 -4.08
C LEU A 293 -8.44 -5.78 -3.19
N VAL A 294 -7.79 -4.72 -3.66
CA VAL A 294 -7.60 -3.48 -2.91
C VAL A 294 -8.33 -2.34 -3.59
N ASP A 295 -9.16 -1.60 -2.85
CA ASP A 295 -9.76 -0.32 -3.26
C ASP A 295 -9.70 0.70 -2.11
N ARG A 296 -8.89 1.75 -2.24
CA ARG A 296 -8.81 2.88 -1.29
C ARG A 296 -8.63 2.48 0.19
N GLY A 297 -7.99 1.34 0.42
CA GLY A 297 -7.75 0.76 1.75
C GLY A 297 -8.70 -0.37 2.13
N HIS A 298 -9.77 -0.61 1.38
CA HIS A 298 -10.58 -1.83 1.52
C HIS A 298 -9.87 -3.01 0.87
N VAL A 299 -9.55 -4.02 1.67
CA VAL A 299 -8.88 -5.23 1.19
C VAL A 299 -9.84 -6.41 1.33
N ALA A 300 -10.11 -7.11 0.24
CA ALA A 300 -10.88 -8.35 0.25
C ALA A 300 -10.02 -9.50 -0.28
N GLU A 301 -10.17 -10.67 0.31
CA GLU A 301 -9.64 -11.92 -0.25
C GLU A 301 -10.55 -12.38 -1.40
N ALA A 302 -9.95 -12.75 -2.53
CA ALA A 302 -10.66 -13.36 -3.65
C ALA A 302 -10.39 -14.88 -3.68
N ASP A 303 -11.11 -15.59 -4.55
CA ASP A 303 -10.90 -17.02 -4.74
C ASP A 303 -9.43 -17.29 -5.12
N PRO A 304 -8.82 -18.37 -4.60
CA PRO A 304 -7.46 -18.73 -4.97
C PRO A 304 -7.37 -19.05 -6.47
N LEU A 305 -6.19 -18.78 -7.03
CA LEU A 305 -5.88 -19.06 -8.42
C LEU A 305 -5.07 -20.34 -8.53
N ASP A 306 -5.55 -21.30 -9.31
CA ASP A 306 -4.74 -22.46 -9.67
C ASP A 306 -3.72 -22.08 -10.76
N TYR A 307 -2.59 -22.78 -10.77
CA TYR A 307 -1.53 -22.60 -11.76
C TYR A 307 -1.42 -23.85 -12.68
N PRO A 308 -1.40 -23.67 -14.02
CA PRO A 308 -1.49 -22.41 -14.76
C PRO A 308 -2.86 -21.73 -14.62
N LEU A 309 -2.87 -20.40 -14.68
CA LEU A 309 -4.09 -19.61 -14.50
C LEU A 309 -5.03 -19.77 -15.70
N GLY A 310 -6.20 -20.36 -15.48
CA GLY A 310 -7.26 -20.46 -16.48
C GLY A 310 -7.95 -19.13 -16.75
N THR A 311 -8.40 -18.92 -17.99
CA THR A 311 -9.10 -17.71 -18.43
C THR A 311 -10.36 -17.41 -17.61
N ASP A 312 -11.12 -18.44 -17.24
CA ASP A 312 -12.32 -18.26 -16.42
C ASP A 312 -12.01 -17.81 -14.98
N GLN A 313 -10.92 -18.30 -14.39
CA GLN A 313 -10.48 -17.86 -13.05
C GLN A 313 -10.08 -16.39 -13.11
N ALA A 314 -9.27 -16.01 -14.10
CA ALA A 314 -8.87 -14.63 -14.33
C ALA A 314 -10.08 -13.70 -14.56
N ARG A 315 -11.06 -14.11 -15.39
CA ARG A 315 -12.29 -13.35 -15.62
C ARG A 315 -13.05 -13.10 -14.32
N ARG A 316 -13.30 -14.14 -13.53
CA ARG A 316 -13.99 -14.02 -12.24
C ARG A 316 -13.26 -13.11 -11.25
N THR A 317 -11.93 -13.16 -11.21
CA THR A 317 -11.14 -12.24 -10.38
C THR A 317 -11.32 -10.79 -10.80
N LEU A 318 -11.30 -10.51 -12.11
CA LEU A 318 -11.50 -9.16 -12.65
C LEU A 318 -12.93 -8.65 -12.40
N GLU A 319 -13.95 -9.51 -12.57
CA GLU A 319 -15.34 -9.21 -12.25
C GLU A 319 -15.51 -8.89 -10.77
N ARG A 320 -14.97 -9.72 -9.87
CA ARG A 320 -14.98 -9.46 -8.42
C ARG A 320 -14.26 -8.16 -8.06
N MET A 321 -13.16 -7.83 -8.74
CA MET A 321 -12.47 -6.55 -8.54
C MET A 321 -13.35 -5.36 -8.95
N ALA A 322 -14.02 -5.46 -10.10
CA ALA A 322 -14.96 -4.45 -10.54
C ALA A 322 -16.13 -4.29 -9.55
N ASP A 323 -16.68 -5.39 -9.03
CA ASP A 323 -17.73 -5.38 -8.01
C ASP A 323 -17.26 -4.77 -6.69
N HIS A 324 -16.05 -5.11 -6.26
CA HIS A 324 -15.42 -4.58 -5.05
C HIS A 324 -15.25 -3.06 -5.11
N VAL A 325 -14.94 -2.52 -6.29
CA VAL A 325 -14.86 -1.07 -6.55
C VAL A 325 -16.25 -0.45 -6.63
N ARG A 326 -17.19 -1.07 -7.35
CA ARG A 326 -18.58 -0.59 -7.49
C ARG A 326 -19.34 -0.53 -6.17
N ALA A 327 -19.03 -1.42 -5.24
CA ALA A 327 -19.65 -1.46 -3.93
C ALA A 327 -19.45 -0.15 -3.12
N GLY A 328 -18.45 0.68 -3.47
CA GLY A 328 -18.36 2.06 -2.99
C GLY A 328 -18.30 2.18 -1.46
N ARG A 329 -17.66 1.22 -0.78
CA ARG A 329 -17.68 1.14 0.69
C ARG A 329 -17.16 2.43 1.34
N ALA A 330 -17.83 2.82 2.43
CA ALA A 330 -17.45 3.97 3.24
C ALA A 330 -15.99 3.82 3.72
N TRP A 331 -15.24 4.92 3.69
CA TRP A 331 -13.86 4.94 4.15
C TRP A 331 -13.82 4.96 5.67
N ASP A 332 -13.16 3.96 6.26
CA ASP A 332 -13.03 3.84 7.72
C ASP A 332 -11.61 4.18 8.21
N ASP A 333 -11.48 4.26 9.53
CA ASP A 333 -10.24 4.60 10.21
C ASP A 333 -9.09 3.60 9.98
N VAL A 334 -9.39 2.37 9.55
CA VAL A 334 -8.39 1.33 9.28
C VAL A 334 -7.95 1.36 7.83
N CYS A 335 -8.76 1.91 6.92
CA CYS A 335 -8.44 2.06 5.51
C CYS A 335 -7.11 2.81 5.32
N ARG A 336 -6.83 3.88 6.09
CA ARG A 336 -5.51 4.56 6.05
C ARG A 336 -4.33 3.65 6.38
N TRP A 337 -4.51 2.72 7.33
CA TRP A 337 -3.47 1.77 7.73
C TRP A 337 -3.30 0.63 6.73
N ARG A 338 -4.38 0.17 6.11
CA ARG A 338 -4.36 -0.80 5.00
C ARG A 338 -3.72 -0.19 3.74
N MET A 339 -4.04 1.06 3.39
CA MET A 339 -3.35 1.79 2.32
C MET A 339 -1.85 1.91 2.62
N ALA A 340 -1.48 2.26 3.86
CA ALA A 340 -0.08 2.34 4.26
C ALA A 340 0.64 0.98 4.18
N LEU A 341 -0.06 -0.11 4.52
CA LEU A 341 0.45 -1.47 4.36
C LEU A 341 0.71 -1.78 2.88
N VAL A 342 -0.28 -1.57 2.01
CA VAL A 342 -0.12 -1.78 0.56
C VAL A 342 1.03 -0.93 0.00
N ALA A 343 1.10 0.35 0.36
CA ALA A 343 2.18 1.25 -0.04
C ALA A 343 3.56 0.74 0.36
N ARG A 344 3.73 0.29 1.62
CA ARG A 344 4.98 -0.31 2.10
C ARG A 344 5.38 -1.56 1.29
N TYR A 345 4.41 -2.32 0.81
CA TYR A 345 4.68 -3.53 0.04
C TYR A 345 5.04 -3.21 -1.41
N LEU A 346 4.50 -2.14 -2.01
CA LEU A 346 4.89 -1.68 -3.36
C LEU A 346 6.41 -1.44 -3.47
N ASP A 347 7.00 -0.83 -2.44
CA ASP A 347 8.44 -0.53 -2.36
C ASP A 347 9.29 -1.69 -1.81
N SER A 348 8.68 -2.83 -1.48
CA SER A 348 9.40 -3.99 -0.95
C SER A 348 9.93 -4.90 -2.06
N SER A 349 10.83 -5.81 -1.70
CA SER A 349 11.35 -6.78 -2.66
C SER A 349 10.24 -7.69 -3.19
N ASP A 350 10.36 -8.11 -4.45
CA ASP A 350 9.39 -8.98 -5.11
C ASP A 350 9.12 -10.25 -4.31
N ARG A 351 10.16 -10.83 -3.68
CA ARG A 351 10.01 -12.04 -2.84
C ARG A 351 9.10 -11.80 -1.63
N ARG A 352 9.04 -10.57 -1.13
CA ARG A 352 8.20 -10.21 0.02
C ARG A 352 6.78 -9.86 -0.41
N LYS A 353 6.61 -9.07 -1.48
CA LYS A 353 5.29 -8.62 -1.96
C LYS A 353 4.54 -9.58 -2.88
N GLY A 354 5.25 -10.50 -3.54
CA GLY A 354 4.66 -11.27 -4.63
C GLY A 354 4.44 -10.37 -5.85
N LEU A 355 3.32 -10.54 -6.52
CA LEU A 355 2.91 -9.75 -7.66
C LEU A 355 1.87 -8.72 -7.21
N MET A 356 2.10 -7.43 -7.49
CA MET A 356 1.14 -6.36 -7.23
C MET A 356 0.83 -5.63 -8.54
N LEU A 357 -0.38 -5.80 -9.04
CA LEU A 357 -0.85 -5.19 -10.28
C LEU A 357 -1.74 -4.00 -9.95
N ARG A 358 -1.44 -2.84 -10.55
CA ARG A 358 -2.35 -1.70 -10.48
C ARG A 358 -3.58 -2.01 -11.32
N TRP A 359 -4.76 -1.94 -10.70
CA TRP A 359 -6.01 -2.21 -11.41
C TRP A 359 -6.55 -0.95 -12.08
N ARG A 360 -7.05 -1.12 -13.30
CA ARG A 360 -7.76 -0.09 -14.08
C ARG A 360 -9.02 -0.71 -14.69
N ALA A 361 -10.04 0.11 -14.89
CA ALA A 361 -11.22 -0.30 -15.64
C ALA A 361 -10.79 -0.79 -17.03
N GLY A 362 -11.32 -1.94 -17.46
CA GLY A 362 -10.96 -2.56 -18.73
C GLY A 362 -9.63 -3.34 -18.74
N MET A 363 -9.02 -3.60 -17.57
CA MET A 363 -7.93 -4.59 -17.48
C MET A 363 -8.39 -5.94 -18.07
N SER A 364 -7.58 -6.51 -18.96
CA SER A 364 -7.95 -7.70 -19.72
C SER A 364 -7.58 -9.00 -19.00
N VAL A 365 -8.26 -10.08 -19.37
CA VAL A 365 -7.92 -11.43 -18.91
C VAL A 365 -6.47 -11.78 -19.28
N ALA A 366 -6.05 -11.43 -20.50
CA ALA A 366 -4.69 -11.68 -20.99
C ALA A 366 -3.65 -11.02 -20.09
N GLU A 367 -3.81 -9.74 -19.77
CA GLU A 367 -2.90 -8.98 -18.89
C GLU A 367 -2.72 -9.68 -17.52
N LEU A 368 -3.81 -10.11 -16.89
CA LEU A 368 -3.74 -10.82 -15.60
C LEU A 368 -3.06 -12.20 -15.75
N THR A 369 -3.43 -12.96 -16.77
CA THR A 369 -2.85 -14.30 -17.01
C THR A 369 -1.36 -14.25 -17.30
N GLU A 370 -0.91 -13.32 -18.14
CA GLU A 370 0.49 -13.14 -18.50
C GLU A 370 1.31 -12.66 -17.31
N ALA A 371 0.78 -11.72 -16.53
CA ALA A 371 1.46 -11.24 -15.33
C ALA A 371 1.65 -12.34 -14.28
N VAL A 372 0.63 -13.18 -14.04
CA VAL A 372 0.74 -14.31 -13.10
C VAL A 372 1.71 -15.37 -13.63
N ALA A 373 1.70 -15.65 -14.94
CA ALA A 373 2.65 -16.57 -15.57
C ALA A 373 4.10 -16.07 -15.46
N ALA A 374 4.34 -14.78 -15.75
CA ALA A 374 5.65 -14.15 -15.60
C ALA A 374 6.15 -14.18 -14.14
N ALA A 375 5.23 -14.06 -13.17
CA ALA A 375 5.54 -14.12 -11.74
C ALA A 375 5.57 -15.55 -11.17
N ALA A 376 5.38 -16.61 -11.95
CA ALA A 376 5.23 -17.98 -11.43
C ALA A 376 6.43 -18.42 -10.57
N GLY A 377 7.66 -18.16 -11.04
CA GLY A 377 8.87 -18.47 -10.28
C GLY A 377 8.96 -17.72 -8.95
N LEU A 378 8.59 -16.44 -8.96
CA LEU A 378 8.53 -15.59 -7.77
C LEU A 378 7.51 -16.10 -6.74
N LEU A 379 6.35 -16.52 -7.22
CA LEU A 379 5.24 -17.04 -6.41
C LEU A 379 5.47 -18.48 -5.95
N GLY A 380 6.51 -19.16 -6.45
CA GLY A 380 6.80 -20.57 -6.16
C GLY A 380 5.78 -21.52 -6.80
N LEU A 381 5.16 -21.10 -7.90
CA LEU A 381 4.17 -21.89 -8.64
C LEU A 381 4.84 -22.88 -9.58
N ARG A 382 4.31 -24.10 -9.68
CA ARG A 382 4.83 -25.16 -10.55
C ARG A 382 3.72 -25.79 -11.37
N LEU A 383 4.04 -26.16 -12.60
CA LEU A 383 3.15 -26.91 -13.47
C LEU A 383 2.81 -28.28 -12.88
N PRO A 384 1.63 -28.84 -13.19
CA PRO A 384 1.33 -30.23 -12.87
C PRO A 384 2.38 -31.13 -13.53
N GLY A 385 3.04 -32.00 -12.74
CA GLY A 385 3.93 -33.01 -13.31
C GLY A 385 3.15 -33.93 -14.25
N ARG A 386 3.68 -34.19 -15.46
CA ARG A 386 3.21 -35.31 -16.28
C ARG A 386 3.37 -36.57 -15.44
N LYS A 387 2.27 -37.23 -15.06
CA LYS A 387 2.36 -38.64 -14.69
C LYS A 387 2.93 -39.36 -15.91
N ALA A 388 4.11 -39.96 -15.79
CA ALA A 388 4.63 -40.87 -16.79
C ALA A 388 3.58 -41.97 -17.00
N LYS A 389 2.99 -42.01 -18.19
CA LYS A 389 2.09 -43.07 -18.62
C LYS A 389 2.95 -44.33 -18.81
N LYS A 390 3.18 -45.08 -17.73
CA LYS A 390 3.75 -46.43 -17.79
C LYS A 390 2.55 -47.40 -17.86
N ALA A 391 2.08 -47.68 -19.08
CA ALA A 391 1.20 -48.81 -19.39
C ALA A 391 1.14 -49.00 -20.91
N ALA A 392 1.27 -50.26 -21.33
CA ALA A 392 1.21 -50.82 -22.68
C ALA A 392 2.45 -50.60 -23.55
N ASP A 393 3.49 -51.41 -23.29
CA ASP A 393 4.11 -52.27 -24.31
C ASP A 393 4.93 -53.36 -23.59
N GLY A 394 4.55 -54.62 -23.83
CA GLY A 394 5.01 -55.85 -23.14
C GLY A 394 3.79 -56.55 -22.52
N ASP A 395 3.30 -57.69 -22.98
CA ASP A 395 3.97 -58.79 -23.67
C ASP A 395 3.17 -59.33 -24.86
N SER A 396 3.95 -59.75 -25.84
CA SER A 396 3.61 -60.68 -26.93
C SER A 396 3.60 -62.11 -26.44
#